data_AF-A0A9P8TDA6-F1
#
_entry.id   AF-A0A9P8TDA6-F1
#
_cell.length_a   1.000
_cell.length_b   1.000
_cell.length_c   1.000
_cell.angle_alpha   90.00
_cell.angle_beta   90.00
_cell.angle_gamma   90.00
#
_symmetry.space_group_name_H-M   'P 1'
#
loop_
_entity.id
_entity.type
_entity.pdbx_description
1 polymer ?
#
loop_
_entity_poly.entity_id
_entity_poly.type
_entity_poly.pdbx_seq_one_letter_code
_entity_poly.pdbx_strand_id
1 'polypeptide(L)' 'AHFPDPERMMAKLDETGRTLVAIIDPHLKLDYPVSDELVKHDLALKTNKGDNFKGHCWPGESYWIDTFNPKSQ' A
#
# COMPACT_ATOMS: atom_id res chain seq x y z
N ALA A 1 -3.78 14.84 -11.39
CA ALA A 1 -4.17 14.25 -10.09
C ALA A 1 -5.66 14.47 -9.88
N HIS A 2 -6.43 13.45 -9.49
CA HIS A 2 -7.87 13.58 -9.25
C HIS A 2 -8.21 14.25 -7.92
N PHE A 3 -7.31 14.21 -6.94
CA PHE A 3 -7.39 14.89 -5.65
C PHE A 3 -6.21 15.88 -5.53
N PRO A 4 -6.30 17.07 -6.14
CA PRO A 4 -5.15 17.98 -6.26
C PRO A 4 -4.76 18.67 -4.95
N ASP A 5 -5.67 18.76 -3.97
CA ASP A 5 -5.46 19.41 -2.67
C ASP A 5 -6.16 18.64 -1.55
N PRO A 6 -5.60 17.47 -1.14
CA PRO A 6 -6.20 16.62 -0.12
C PRO A 6 -6.21 17.29 1.27
N GLU A 7 -5.25 18.18 1.55
CA GLU A 7 -5.18 18.90 2.83
C GLU A 7 -6.38 19.83 3.01
N ARG A 8 -6.70 20.65 1.99
CA ARG A 8 -7.90 21.49 2.01
C ARG A 8 -9.18 20.66 2.11
N MET A 9 -9.24 19.53 1.42
CA MET A 9 -10.40 18.62 1.49
C MET A 9 -10.61 18.13 2.94
N MET A 10 -9.54 17.70 3.61
CA MET A 10 -9.60 17.25 5.01
C MET A 10 -10.00 18.39 5.95
N ALA A 11 -9.41 19.59 5.80
CA ALA A 11 -9.76 20.77 6.60
C ALA A 11 -11.25 21.14 6.49
N LYS A 12 -11.83 21.04 5.28
CA LYS A 12 -13.26 21.33 5.06
C LYS A 12 -14.21 20.32 5.70
N LEU A 13 -13.78 19.05 5.83
CA LEU A 13 -14.56 18.05 6.55
C LEU A 13 -14.54 18.34 8.06
N ASP A 14 -13.36 18.68 8.59
CA ASP A 14 -13.12 18.99 10.00
C ASP A 14 -13.92 20.22 10.47
N GLU A 15 -14.03 21.27 9.64
CA GLU A 15 -14.88 22.46 9.89
C GLU A 15 -16.35 22.09 10.22
N THR A 16 -16.83 20.93 9.75
CA THR A 16 -18.19 20.44 9.99
C THR A 16 -18.27 19.27 10.96
N GLY A 17 -17.16 18.94 11.64
CA GLY A 17 -17.04 17.80 12.56
C GLY A 17 -17.12 16.44 11.86
N ARG A 18 -16.77 16.36 10.58
CA ARG A 18 -16.78 15.11 9.79
C ARG A 18 -15.37 14.53 9.68
N THR A 19 -15.30 13.20 9.63
CA THR A 19 -14.04 12.46 9.50
C THR A 19 -13.90 11.86 8.11
N LEU A 20 -12.66 11.80 7.60
CA LEU A 20 -12.29 11.08 6.38
C LEU A 20 -11.76 9.69 6.76
N VAL A 21 -12.22 8.65 6.04
CA VAL A 21 -11.66 7.30 6.14
C VAL A 21 -11.08 6.93 4.78
N ALA A 22 -9.81 6.50 4.76
CA ALA A 22 -9.11 6.08 3.56
C ALA A 22 -8.87 4.56 3.59
N ILE A 23 -9.08 3.90 2.45
CA ILE A 23 -8.79 2.48 2.26
C ILE A 23 -7.29 2.30 2.00
N ILE A 24 -6.66 1.36 2.71
CA ILE A 24 -5.26 0.97 2.51
C ILE A 24 -5.20 -0.55 2.53
N ASP A 25 -4.93 -1.14 1.37
CA ASP A 25 -4.83 -2.60 1.22
C ASP A 25 -3.36 -3.05 1.20
N PRO A 26 -3.05 -4.31 1.57
CA PRO A 26 -1.67 -4.81 1.69
C PRO A 26 -1.00 -5.21 0.35
N HIS A 27 -1.66 -4.98 -0.79
CA HIS A 27 -1.15 -5.34 -2.10
C HIS A 27 -0.61 -4.10 -2.85
N LEU A 28 0.67 -4.11 -3.17
CA LEU A 28 1.39 -3.01 -3.79
C LEU A 28 1.65 -3.33 -5.26
N LYS A 29 1.15 -2.47 -6.15
CA LYS A 29 1.36 -2.57 -7.61
C LYS A 29 2.84 -2.80 -7.95
N LEU A 30 3.12 -3.71 -8.87
CA LEU A 30 4.46 -3.85 -9.46
C LEU A 30 4.94 -2.56 -10.13
N ASP A 31 6.27 -2.44 -10.24
CA ASP A 31 6.97 -1.31 -10.89
C ASP A 31 6.57 0.06 -10.31
N TYR A 32 6.34 0.08 -9.00
CA TYR A 32 6.03 1.28 -8.24
C TYR A 32 7.06 1.46 -7.12
N PRO A 33 7.59 2.67 -6.88
CA PRO A 33 8.70 2.89 -5.94
C PRO A 33 8.48 2.27 -4.55
N VAL A 34 7.24 2.29 -4.04
CA VAL A 34 6.92 1.70 -2.74
C VAL A 34 7.02 0.16 -2.76
N SER A 35 6.64 -0.48 -3.87
CA SER A 35 6.79 -1.92 -4.05
C SER A 35 8.26 -2.33 -4.24
N ASP A 36 9.07 -1.44 -4.82
CA ASP A 36 10.51 -1.67 -5.00
C ASP A 36 11.24 -1.65 -3.66
N GLU A 37 10.89 -0.72 -2.77
CA GLU A 37 11.42 -0.67 -1.41
C GLU A 37 10.99 -1.91 -0.60
N LEU A 38 9.76 -2.38 -0.75
CA LEU A 38 9.29 -3.63 -0.12
C LEU A 38 10.20 -4.82 -0.48
N VAL A 39 10.56 -4.95 -1.76
CA VAL A 39 11.44 -6.01 -2.26
C VAL A 39 12.87 -5.82 -1.77
N LYS A 40 13.40 -4.61 -1.87
CA LYS A 40 14.76 -4.25 -1.46
C LYS A 40 15.02 -4.52 0.03
N HIS A 41 13.99 -4.36 0.86
CA HIS A 41 14.06 -4.60 2.30
C HIS A 41 13.66 -6.02 2.73
N ASP A 42 13.39 -6.92 1.78
CA ASP A 42 12.98 -8.32 2.03
C ASP A 42 11.70 -8.43 2.88
N LEU A 43 10.73 -7.55 2.61
CA LEU A 43 9.47 -7.44 3.37
C LEU A 43 8.26 -8.02 2.63
N ALA A 44 8.45 -8.50 1.39
CA ALA A 44 7.38 -9.13 0.63
C ALA A 44 7.14 -10.57 1.10
N LEU A 45 5.87 -11.00 1.07
CA LEU A 45 5.51 -12.42 1.23
C LEU A 45 6.31 -13.28 0.26
N LYS A 46 6.68 -14.48 0.71
CA LYS A 46 7.48 -15.43 -0.08
C LYS A 46 6.65 -16.62 -0.53
N THR A 47 6.96 -17.12 -1.71
CA THR A 47 6.46 -18.42 -2.20
C THR A 47 7.17 -19.56 -1.49
N ASN A 48 6.70 -20.80 -1.68
CA ASN A 48 7.38 -22.01 -1.18
C ASN A 48 8.80 -22.22 -1.76
N LYS A 49 9.16 -21.49 -2.83
CA LYS A 49 10.50 -21.51 -3.43
C LYS A 49 11.41 -20.39 -2.92
N GLY A 50 10.91 -19.50 -2.06
CA GLY A 50 11.66 -18.36 -1.53
C GLY A 50 11.61 -17.11 -2.42
N ASP A 51 10.99 -17.17 -3.60
CA ASP A 51 10.77 -16.00 -4.45
C ASP A 51 9.70 -15.07 -3.86
N ASN A 52 9.75 -13.77 -4.20
CA ASN A 52 8.68 -12.83 -3.85
C ASN A 52 7.35 -13.27 -4.46
N PHE A 53 6.32 -13.38 -3.63
CA PHE A 53 4.97 -13.72 -4.06
C PHE A 53 4.38 -12.61 -4.93
N LYS A 54 3.99 -12.97 -6.15
CA LYS A 54 3.21 -12.14 -7.06
C LYS A 54 1.81 -12.72 -7.22
N GLY A 55 0.84 -11.83 -7.31
CA GLY A 55 -0.57 -12.14 -7.49
C GLY A 55 -1.29 -10.96 -8.14
N HIS A 56 -2.56 -11.14 -8.47
CA HIS A 56 -3.37 -10.11 -9.11
C HIS A 56 -4.41 -9.54 -8.14
N CYS A 57 -4.52 -8.21 -8.05
CA CYS A 57 -5.56 -7.52 -7.29
C CYS A 57 -5.96 -6.20 -7.95
N TRP A 58 -6.54 -5.24 -7.21
CA TRP A 58 -7.05 -3.97 -7.75
C TRP A 58 -6.08 -3.21 -8.66
N PRO A 59 -4.77 -3.10 -8.36
CA PRO A 59 -3.85 -2.37 -9.23
C PRO A 59 -3.21 -3.24 -10.33
N GLY A 60 -3.66 -4.49 -10.49
CA GLY A 60 -3.08 -5.50 -11.37
C GLY A 60 -2.11 -6.43 -10.64
N GLU A 61 -1.05 -6.85 -11.31
CA GLU A 61 0.01 -7.62 -10.67
C GLU A 61 0.67 -6.81 -9.54
N SER A 62 0.86 -7.45 -8.39
CA SER A 62 1.30 -6.81 -7.16
C SER A 62 2.31 -7.66 -6.38
N TYR A 63 3.01 -7.05 -5.44
CA TYR A 63 3.61 -7.72 -4.29
C TYR A 63 2.71 -7.55 -3.06
N TRP A 64 2.81 -8.47 -2.10
CA TRP A 64 2.10 -8.39 -0.83
C TRP A 64 3.10 -8.18 0.30
N ILE A 65 2.85 -7.20 1.16
CA ILE A 65 3.65 -7.04 2.39
C ILE A 65 3.41 -8.22 3.33
N ASP A 66 4.49 -8.76 3.90
CA ASP A 66 4.42 -9.79 4.94
C ASP A 66 4.14 -9.15 6.30
N THR A 67 2.87 -9.14 6.71
CA THR A 67 2.42 -8.55 7.97
C THR A 67 2.76 -9.38 9.20
N PHE A 68 3.27 -10.62 9.03
CA PHE A 68 3.79 -11.44 10.13
C PHE A 68 5.25 -11.15 10.44
N ASN A 69 5.98 -10.52 9.51
CA ASN A 69 7.35 -10.08 9.75
C ASN A 69 7.34 -8.81 10.62
N PRO A 70 7.98 -8.82 11.82
CA PRO A 70 8.03 -7.64 12.69
C PRO A 70 8.71 -6.41 12.07
N LYS A 71 9.51 -6.59 11.01
CA LYS A 71 10.12 -5.46 10.27
C LYS A 71 9.15 -4.76 9.31
N SER A 72 7.97 -5.33 9.12
CA SER A 72 6.92 -4.83 8.22
C SER A 72 5.77 -4.11 8.96
N GLN A 73 5.90 -3.91 10.29
CA GLN A 73 4.93 -3.24 11.16
C GLN A 73 5.39 -1.81 11.47
#